data_AF-Q23AP9-F1
#
_entry.id   AF-Q23AP9-F1
#
_cell.length_a   1.000
_cell.length_b   1.000
_cell.length_c   1.000
_cell.angle_alpha   90.00
_cell.angle_beta   90.00
_cell.angle_gamma   90.00
#
_symmetry.space_group_name_H-M   'P 1'
#
loop_
_entity.id
_entity.type
_entity.pdbx_description
1 polymer ?
#
loop_
_entity_poly.entity_id
_entity_poly.type
_entity_poly.pdbx_seq_one_letter_code
_entity_poly.pdbx_strand_id
1 'polypeptide(L)'
;MTFQPKNQHSNYIRDTCQDLEELSYSNRILVSGFEKQSKKSKFVEKLVIKECLHLRDDEKCISSCKDIENEYNIASRLSHENILSPIEYYKQYRGGCAISFPRASCDAFHYFIERSQQQKRAAYSLEEVRQLLRNVASALNYLHQGENIAHNDIKLENILCFISDDQKQVPVFMLTDFAYSYEIHTDHHTDNSQLHDSSFSSSLLSQSTQTSINVYPKWKNRVKMYLSPEMIESIQKQEVKMGLEKGNDILSLGFALFNIVFLENMIGKYEKEYSSSKKYQQIQKCGADFLQTLNQNLINTELEKKDLLFDLIIGMIQQDPLKRLDACGILNHPWLN
;
A
#
# COMPACT_ATOMS: atom_id res chain seq x y z
N MET A 1 -5.27 6.08 34.18
CA MET A 1 -6.56 6.67 33.75
C MET A 1 -6.83 6.19 32.35
N THR A 2 -7.80 5.29 32.22
CA THR A 2 -8.28 4.72 30.96
C THR A 2 -9.05 5.81 30.21
N PHE A 3 -8.45 6.32 29.13
CA PHE A 3 -9.06 7.28 28.23
C PHE A 3 -10.17 6.55 27.45
N GLN A 4 -11.43 6.97 27.60
CA GLN A 4 -12.53 6.51 26.74
C GLN A 4 -12.92 7.61 25.72
N PRO A 5 -13.27 7.24 24.48
CA PRO A 5 -13.26 8.14 23.33
C PRO A 5 -14.69 8.59 22.97
N LYS A 6 -15.02 9.83 23.32
CA LYS A 6 -16.05 10.61 22.61
C LYS A 6 -15.58 12.00 22.17
N ASN A 7 -14.32 12.35 22.48
CA ASN A 7 -13.81 13.72 22.34
C ASN A 7 -12.42 13.82 21.67
N GLN A 8 -11.98 12.82 20.91
CA GLN A 8 -10.62 12.83 20.35
C GLN A 8 -10.48 13.69 19.08
N HIS A 9 -11.49 13.72 18.20
CA HIS A 9 -11.44 14.51 16.97
C HIS A 9 -11.24 16.01 17.23
N SER A 10 -10.60 16.72 16.29
CA SER A 10 -10.53 18.19 16.34
C SER A 10 -11.91 18.82 16.37
N ASN A 11 -11.99 20.06 16.86
CA ASN A 11 -13.27 20.80 16.93
C ASN A 11 -13.96 20.86 15.56
N TYR A 12 -13.20 21.02 14.49
CA TYR A 12 -13.77 21.10 13.15
C TYR A 12 -14.42 19.81 12.68
N ILE A 13 -13.78 18.67 12.89
CA ILE A 13 -14.36 17.39 12.50
C ILE A 13 -15.62 17.11 13.32
N ARG A 14 -15.63 17.46 14.62
CA ARG A 14 -16.85 17.38 15.44
C ARG A 14 -17.97 18.30 14.95
N ASP A 15 -17.63 19.50 14.50
CA ASP A 15 -18.60 20.49 14.03
C ASP A 15 -19.17 20.15 12.63
N THR A 16 -18.39 19.46 11.80
CA THR A 16 -18.72 19.21 10.37
C THR A 16 -19.20 17.79 10.07
N CYS A 17 -18.81 16.81 10.89
CA CYS A 17 -19.14 15.41 10.71
C CYS A 17 -20.02 14.94 11.87
N GLN A 18 -21.18 14.38 11.55
CA GLN A 18 -22.12 13.82 12.53
C GLN A 18 -21.95 12.30 12.60
N ASP A 19 -22.32 11.71 13.74
CA ASP A 19 -22.36 10.25 13.95
C ASP A 19 -21.05 9.53 13.61
N LEU A 20 -19.92 10.12 14.03
CA LEU A 20 -18.59 9.54 13.84
C LEU A 20 -18.45 8.19 14.55
N GLU A 21 -18.12 7.16 13.78
CA GLU A 21 -17.79 5.80 14.24
C GLU A 21 -16.27 5.62 14.20
N GLU A 22 -15.61 5.47 15.35
CA GLU A 22 -14.18 5.17 15.41
C GLU A 22 -13.90 3.78 14.82
N LEU A 23 -13.08 3.73 13.76
CA LEU A 23 -12.67 2.50 13.09
C LEU A 23 -11.30 2.04 13.58
N SER A 24 -10.36 2.96 13.77
CA SER A 24 -9.05 2.65 14.36
C SER A 24 -8.37 3.89 14.96
N TYR A 25 -7.45 3.64 15.90
CA TYR A 25 -6.59 4.67 16.46
C TYR A 25 -5.18 4.12 16.67
N SER A 26 -4.18 4.71 16.01
CA SER A 26 -2.78 4.36 16.21
C SER A 26 -1.85 5.53 15.88
N ASN A 27 -0.75 5.69 16.62
CA ASN A 27 0.25 6.74 16.37
C ASN A 27 -0.33 8.15 16.17
N ARG A 28 -1.39 8.50 16.90
CA ARG A 28 -2.16 9.76 16.79
C ARG A 28 -2.97 9.95 15.50
N ILE A 29 -3.02 8.93 14.67
CA ILE A 29 -3.95 8.85 13.55
C ILE A 29 -5.23 8.21 14.06
N LEU A 30 -6.32 8.96 13.98
CA LEU A 30 -7.67 8.52 14.25
C LEU A 30 -8.39 8.34 12.91
N VAL A 31 -8.92 7.15 12.67
CA VAL A 31 -9.70 6.84 11.47
C VAL A 31 -11.14 6.63 11.90
N SER A 32 -12.05 7.44 11.38
CA SER A 32 -13.46 7.37 11.73
C SER A 32 -14.35 7.41 10.51
N GLY A 33 -15.42 6.62 10.52
CA GLY A 33 -16.44 6.63 9.50
C GLY A 33 -17.57 7.60 9.84
N PHE A 34 -18.21 8.18 8.84
CA PHE A 34 -19.40 9.01 9.00
C PHE A 34 -20.27 8.97 7.75
N GLU A 35 -21.52 9.41 7.91
CA GLU A 35 -22.48 9.55 6.82
C GLU A 35 -22.71 11.04 6.52
N LYS A 36 -22.61 11.42 5.24
CA LYS A 36 -22.83 12.78 4.78
C LYS A 36 -24.01 12.81 3.82
N GLN A 37 -25.02 13.61 4.14
CA GLN A 37 -26.15 13.79 3.24
C GLN A 37 -25.72 14.60 2.01
N SER A 38 -25.93 14.05 0.83
CA SER A 38 -25.58 14.73 -0.41
C SER A 38 -26.41 16.01 -0.58
N LYS A 39 -25.76 17.15 -0.85
CA LYS A 39 -26.48 18.42 -1.11
C LYS A 39 -27.31 18.38 -2.41
N LYS A 40 -27.00 17.45 -3.32
CA LYS A 40 -27.58 17.37 -4.66
C LYS A 40 -28.55 16.20 -4.85
N SER A 41 -28.65 15.28 -3.89
CA SER A 41 -29.49 14.09 -4.02
C SER A 41 -29.97 13.60 -2.65
N LYS A 42 -30.96 12.70 -2.63
CA LYS A 42 -31.39 12.04 -1.38
C LYS A 42 -30.40 10.95 -0.90
N PHE A 43 -29.30 10.73 -1.61
CA PHE A 43 -28.33 9.70 -1.24
C PHE A 43 -27.47 10.16 -0.07
N VAL A 44 -27.14 9.18 0.78
CA VAL A 44 -26.21 9.34 1.89
C VAL A 44 -24.87 8.78 1.44
N GLU A 45 -23.85 9.62 1.46
CA GLU A 45 -22.47 9.24 1.14
C GLU A 45 -21.81 8.70 2.41
N LYS A 46 -21.29 7.47 2.34
CA LYS A 46 -20.50 6.88 3.43
C LYS A 46 -19.04 7.25 3.22
N LEU A 47 -18.47 7.96 4.19
CA LEU A 47 -17.12 8.50 4.13
C LEU A 47 -16.28 8.02 5.30
N VAL A 48 -14.97 8.10 5.14
CA VAL A 48 -13.98 7.89 6.21
C VAL A 48 -13.11 9.13 6.30
N ILE A 49 -12.75 9.51 7.51
CA ILE A 49 -11.75 10.54 7.79
C ILE A 49 -10.56 9.95 8.52
N LYS A 50 -9.36 10.20 7.99
CA LYS A 50 -8.07 9.88 8.60
C LYS A 50 -7.48 11.17 9.15
N GLU A 51 -7.53 11.36 10.47
CA GLU A 51 -7.12 12.58 11.15
C GLU A 51 -5.87 12.35 12.01
N CYS A 52 -4.85 13.19 11.81
CA CYS A 52 -3.72 13.32 12.72
C CYS A 52 -4.04 14.34 13.82
N LEU A 53 -4.15 13.88 15.06
CA LEU A 53 -4.45 14.72 16.22
C LEU A 53 -3.21 15.52 16.69
N HIS A 54 -3.36 16.83 16.86
CA HIS A 54 -2.32 17.68 17.46
C HIS A 54 -2.40 17.65 18.99
N LEU A 55 -1.25 17.76 19.68
CA LEU A 55 -1.19 17.68 21.16
C LEU A 55 -1.71 18.93 21.88
N ARG A 56 -1.80 20.04 21.16
CA ARG A 56 -2.26 21.33 21.66
C ARG A 56 -3.06 21.96 20.51
N ASP A 57 -3.97 22.88 20.84
CA ASP A 57 -4.59 23.78 19.87
C ASP A 57 -3.58 24.79 19.27
N ASP A 58 -2.26 24.53 19.35
CA ASP A 58 -1.28 25.32 18.62
C ASP A 58 -1.21 24.86 17.15
N GLU A 59 -1.10 25.81 16.23
CA GLU A 59 -1.15 25.57 14.77
C GLU A 59 0.08 24.81 14.23
N LYS A 60 0.84 24.11 15.08
CA LYS A 60 2.10 23.44 14.72
C LYS A 60 1.88 21.96 14.42
N CYS A 61 2.15 21.59 13.17
CA CYS A 61 2.12 20.21 12.70
C CYS A 61 3.21 19.33 13.33
N ILE A 62 2.87 18.06 13.59
CA ILE A 62 3.83 17.01 13.97
C ILE A 62 4.29 16.21 12.73
N SER A 63 5.21 15.25 12.90
CA SER A 63 5.71 14.42 11.79
C SER A 63 4.59 13.69 11.06
N SER A 64 3.63 13.13 11.79
CA SER A 64 2.48 12.42 11.22
C SER A 64 1.58 13.30 10.34
N CYS A 65 1.60 14.62 10.52
CA CYS A 65 0.91 15.54 9.60
C CYS A 65 1.61 15.59 8.24
N LYS A 66 2.94 15.42 8.18
CA LYS A 66 3.68 15.34 6.91
C LYS A 66 3.36 14.05 6.17
N ASP A 67 3.13 12.97 6.90
CA ASP A 67 2.71 11.69 6.32
C ASP A 67 1.32 11.82 5.70
N ILE A 68 0.36 12.43 6.41
CA ILE A 68 -0.97 12.79 5.87
C ILE A 68 -0.83 13.73 4.67
N GLU A 69 -0.06 14.82 4.77
CA GLU A 69 0.13 15.75 3.66
C GLU A 69 0.73 15.08 2.42
N ASN A 70 1.72 14.20 2.61
CA ASN A 70 2.34 13.45 1.52
C ASN A 70 1.36 12.46 0.86
N GLU A 71 0.58 11.74 1.68
CA GLU A 71 -0.46 10.83 1.21
C GLU A 71 -1.46 11.57 0.31
N TYR A 72 -1.96 12.74 0.75
CA TYR A 72 -2.85 13.55 -0.08
C TYR A 72 -2.18 14.06 -1.35
N ASN A 73 -0.99 14.65 -1.25
CA ASN A 73 -0.30 15.27 -2.39
C ASN A 73 0.04 14.25 -3.48
N ILE A 74 0.36 13.01 -3.10
CA ILE A 74 0.59 11.94 -4.07
C ILE A 74 -0.74 11.39 -4.57
N ALA A 75 -1.64 10.92 -3.69
CA ALA A 75 -2.84 10.23 -4.13
C ALA A 75 -3.81 11.11 -4.94
N SER A 76 -3.87 12.43 -4.66
CA SER A 76 -4.77 13.36 -5.34
C SER A 76 -4.42 13.64 -6.81
N ARG A 77 -3.18 13.35 -7.24
CA ARG A 77 -2.76 13.51 -8.65
C ARG A 77 -2.81 12.22 -9.46
N LEU A 78 -3.04 11.07 -8.82
CA LEU A 78 -3.09 9.77 -9.48
C LEU A 78 -4.49 9.52 -10.07
N SER A 79 -4.55 8.95 -11.27
CA SER A 79 -5.81 8.61 -11.93
C SER A 79 -5.81 7.17 -12.38
N HIS A 80 -6.29 6.27 -11.52
CA HIS A 80 -6.38 4.84 -11.79
C HIS A 80 -7.53 4.20 -10.99
N GLU A 81 -8.27 3.28 -11.61
CA GLU A 81 -9.47 2.66 -11.02
C GLU A 81 -9.19 1.85 -9.74
N ASN A 82 -7.96 1.35 -9.58
CA ASN A 82 -7.52 0.59 -8.40
C ASN A 82 -6.61 1.38 -7.46
N ILE A 83 -6.69 2.71 -7.47
CA ILE A 83 -6.03 3.60 -6.50
C ILE A 83 -7.11 4.47 -5.86
N LEU A 84 -7.17 4.46 -4.53
CA LEU A 84 -8.14 5.23 -3.78
C LEU A 84 -7.82 6.72 -3.87
N SER A 85 -8.69 7.48 -4.53
CA SER A 85 -8.57 8.93 -4.60
C SER A 85 -9.05 9.60 -3.31
N PRO A 86 -8.27 10.51 -2.70
CA PRO A 86 -8.74 11.33 -1.60
C PRO A 86 -9.79 12.33 -2.08
N ILE A 87 -10.75 12.65 -1.22
CA ILE A 87 -11.81 13.63 -1.51
C ILE A 87 -11.35 15.04 -1.16
N GLU A 88 -10.84 15.23 0.05
CA GLU A 88 -10.51 16.55 0.58
C GLU A 88 -9.42 16.44 1.65
N TYR A 89 -8.52 17.43 1.69
CA TYR A 89 -7.49 17.60 2.71
C TYR A 89 -7.75 18.84 3.56
N TYR A 90 -7.76 18.63 4.88
CA TYR A 90 -7.96 19.65 5.90
C TYR A 90 -6.63 19.90 6.61
N LYS A 91 -5.97 21.02 6.31
CA LYS A 91 -4.67 21.37 6.91
C LYS A 91 -4.84 22.30 8.11
N GLN A 92 -4.20 21.96 9.23
CA GLN A 92 -4.09 22.79 10.44
C GLN A 92 -5.43 23.30 10.99
N TYR A 93 -6.52 22.58 10.75
CA TYR A 93 -7.84 23.09 11.10
C TYR A 93 -8.16 22.74 12.56
N ARG A 94 -8.14 23.75 13.44
CA ARG A 94 -8.57 23.69 14.86
C ARG A 94 -8.08 22.44 15.62
N GLY A 95 -6.80 22.11 15.47
CA GLY A 95 -6.14 21.04 16.23
C GLY A 95 -5.84 19.74 15.48
N GLY A 96 -5.98 19.69 14.15
CA GLY A 96 -5.63 18.49 13.37
C GLY A 96 -5.35 18.73 11.89
N CYS A 97 -4.70 17.75 11.26
CA CYS A 97 -4.65 17.63 9.80
C CYS A 97 -5.37 16.34 9.40
N ALA A 98 -6.24 16.37 8.40
CA ALA A 98 -7.05 15.20 8.04
C ALA A 98 -7.27 15.05 6.54
N ILE A 99 -7.47 13.81 6.08
CA ILE A 99 -7.95 13.52 4.73
C ILE A 99 -9.27 12.77 4.82
N SER A 100 -10.19 13.07 3.90
CA SER A 100 -11.41 12.29 3.73
C SER A 100 -11.34 11.40 2.48
N PHE A 101 -11.95 10.21 2.58
CA PHE A 101 -12.01 9.19 1.54
C PHE A 101 -13.42 8.61 1.44
N PRO A 102 -13.78 7.98 0.30
CA PRO A 102 -14.93 7.08 0.25
C PRO A 102 -14.76 5.94 1.26
N ARG A 103 -15.85 5.51 1.90
CA ARG A 103 -15.80 4.39 2.85
C ARG A 103 -15.75 3.05 2.10
N ALA A 104 -14.67 2.30 2.31
CA ALA A 104 -14.56 0.91 1.89
C ALA A 104 -15.42 -0.02 2.77
N SER A 105 -15.72 -1.22 2.28
CA SER A 105 -16.41 -2.26 3.06
C SER A 105 -15.52 -2.79 4.18
N CYS A 106 -14.25 -3.07 3.87
CA CYS A 106 -13.18 -3.44 4.79
C CYS A 106 -11.82 -3.37 4.07
N ASP A 107 -10.71 -3.70 4.74
CA ASP A 107 -9.42 -3.96 4.10
C ASP A 107 -9.27 -5.44 3.67
N ALA A 108 -8.27 -5.74 2.84
CA ALA A 108 -8.02 -7.08 2.33
C ALA A 108 -7.55 -8.05 3.43
N PHE A 109 -6.95 -7.56 4.52
CA PHE A 109 -6.55 -8.40 5.64
C PHE A 109 -7.79 -8.96 6.34
N HIS A 110 -8.74 -8.10 6.68
CA HIS A 110 -10.02 -8.48 7.25
C HIS A 110 -10.78 -9.42 6.29
N TYR A 111 -10.83 -9.05 5.01
CA TYR A 111 -11.57 -9.78 3.98
C TYR A 111 -11.08 -11.23 3.80
N PHE A 112 -9.77 -11.43 3.61
CA PHE A 112 -9.19 -12.75 3.33
C PHE A 112 -8.79 -13.49 4.61
N ILE A 113 -8.06 -12.84 5.52
CA ILE A 113 -7.39 -13.53 6.63
C ILE A 113 -8.32 -13.65 7.83
N GLU A 114 -8.80 -12.53 8.37
CA GLU A 114 -9.57 -12.54 9.62
C GLU A 114 -10.88 -13.32 9.46
N ARG A 115 -11.60 -13.10 8.36
CA ARG A 115 -12.84 -13.81 8.04
C ARG A 115 -12.64 -15.32 7.93
N SER A 116 -11.51 -15.76 7.35
CA SER A 116 -11.20 -17.19 7.21
C SER A 116 -10.77 -17.83 8.53
N GLN A 117 -10.05 -17.10 9.38
CA GLN A 117 -9.73 -17.54 10.73
C GLN A 117 -10.99 -17.74 11.58
N GLN A 118 -11.95 -16.81 11.50
CA GLN A 118 -13.24 -16.91 12.19
C GLN A 118 -14.04 -18.13 11.71
N GLN A 119 -14.04 -18.41 10.40
CA GLN A 119 -14.76 -19.54 9.81
C GLN A 119 -13.99 -20.87 9.85
N LYS A 120 -12.73 -20.86 10.29
CA LYS A 120 -11.80 -22.01 10.27
C LYS A 120 -11.64 -22.66 8.88
N ARG A 121 -11.87 -21.88 7.81
CA ARG A 121 -11.72 -22.29 6.40
C ARG A 121 -11.60 -21.03 5.54
N ALA A 122 -11.06 -21.17 4.33
CA ALA A 122 -11.12 -20.10 3.34
C ALA A 122 -12.58 -19.66 3.14
N ALA A 123 -12.82 -18.36 3.35
CA ALA A 123 -14.13 -17.73 3.21
C ALA A 123 -14.32 -17.06 1.84
N TYR A 124 -13.45 -17.35 0.88
CA TYR A 124 -13.34 -16.72 -0.44
C TYR A 124 -12.91 -17.76 -1.48
N SER A 125 -13.10 -17.41 -2.75
CA SER A 125 -12.78 -18.16 -3.94
C SER A 125 -11.41 -17.77 -4.51
N LEU A 126 -10.87 -18.61 -5.40
CA LEU A 126 -9.64 -18.27 -6.14
C LEU A 126 -9.86 -17.10 -7.11
N GLU A 127 -11.07 -16.89 -7.62
CA GLU A 127 -11.37 -15.74 -8.47
C GLU A 127 -11.27 -14.42 -7.69
N GLU A 128 -11.67 -14.39 -6.42
CA GLU A 128 -11.48 -13.19 -5.58
C GLU A 128 -10.00 -12.90 -5.32
N VAL A 129 -9.17 -13.93 -5.15
CA VAL A 129 -7.69 -13.78 -5.06
C VAL A 129 -7.11 -13.27 -6.37
N ARG A 130 -7.60 -13.82 -7.50
CA ARG A 130 -7.19 -13.41 -8.85
C ARG A 130 -7.56 -11.94 -9.09
N GLN A 131 -8.76 -11.52 -8.70
CA GLN A 131 -9.25 -10.15 -8.83
C GLN A 131 -8.43 -9.17 -7.98
N LEU A 132 -8.10 -9.51 -6.72
CA LEU A 132 -7.17 -8.73 -5.90
C LEU A 132 -5.84 -8.53 -6.62
N LEU A 133 -5.26 -9.62 -7.14
CA LEU A 133 -3.96 -9.55 -7.78
C LEU A 133 -3.99 -8.73 -9.07
N ARG A 134 -5.03 -8.87 -9.92
CA ARG A 134 -5.23 -8.03 -11.10
C ARG A 134 -5.31 -6.56 -10.74
N ASN A 135 -6.15 -6.20 -9.78
CA ASN A 135 -6.38 -4.80 -9.41
C ASN A 135 -5.12 -4.15 -8.85
N VAL A 136 -4.44 -4.83 -7.92
CA VAL A 136 -3.23 -4.29 -7.29
C VAL A 136 -2.06 -4.28 -8.27
N ALA A 137 -1.88 -5.31 -9.10
CA ALA A 137 -0.84 -5.32 -10.12
C ALA A 137 -1.08 -4.25 -11.20
N SER A 138 -2.34 -3.97 -11.58
CA SER A 138 -2.68 -2.87 -12.48
C SER A 138 -2.28 -1.52 -11.89
N ALA A 139 -2.65 -1.28 -10.63
CA ALA A 139 -2.27 -0.06 -9.92
C ALA A 139 -0.75 0.09 -9.80
N LEU A 140 -0.04 -0.98 -9.43
CA LEU A 140 1.42 -0.96 -9.36
C LEU A 140 2.06 -0.72 -10.73
N ASN A 141 1.53 -1.31 -11.82
CA ASN A 141 2.05 -1.08 -13.15
C ASN A 141 1.89 0.39 -13.56
N TYR A 142 0.73 1.00 -13.28
CA TYR A 142 0.51 2.43 -13.48
C TYR A 142 1.49 3.29 -12.66
N LEU A 143 1.65 3.00 -11.37
CA LEU A 143 2.59 3.71 -10.50
C LEU A 143 4.04 3.58 -10.98
N HIS A 144 4.47 2.35 -11.29
CA HIS A 144 5.85 2.03 -11.60
C HIS A 144 6.27 2.53 -12.98
N GLN A 145 5.41 2.38 -13.99
CA GLN A 145 5.73 2.70 -15.39
C GLN A 145 5.24 4.09 -15.80
N GLY A 146 4.06 4.50 -15.35
CA GLY A 146 3.44 5.77 -15.75
C GLY A 146 3.90 6.94 -14.87
N GLU A 147 3.84 6.77 -13.56
CA GLU A 147 4.09 7.87 -12.60
C GLU A 147 5.49 7.85 -11.99
N ASN A 148 6.24 6.77 -12.23
CA ASN A 148 7.57 6.53 -11.66
C ASN A 148 7.60 6.66 -10.12
N ILE A 149 6.57 6.11 -9.47
CA ILE A 149 6.39 6.09 -8.02
C ILE A 149 6.49 4.64 -7.55
N ALA A 150 7.12 4.42 -6.39
CA ALA A 150 6.95 3.19 -5.62
C ALA A 150 6.05 3.48 -4.41
N HIS A 151 5.18 2.53 -4.06
CA HIS A 151 4.25 2.66 -2.95
C HIS A 151 4.99 2.63 -1.60
N ASN A 152 5.91 1.66 -1.44
CA ASN A 152 6.79 1.44 -0.28
C ASN A 152 6.14 0.91 1.00
N ASP A 153 4.83 0.62 0.98
CA ASP A 153 4.10 0.02 2.12
C ASP A 153 2.97 -0.91 1.65
N ILE A 154 3.28 -1.81 0.70
CA ILE A 154 2.30 -2.78 0.22
C ILE A 154 2.07 -3.85 1.30
N LYS A 155 0.83 -3.94 1.77
CA LYS A 155 0.34 -4.95 2.72
C LYS A 155 -1.18 -5.04 2.60
N LEU A 156 -1.77 -6.09 3.17
CA LEU A 156 -3.21 -6.37 3.04
C LEU A 156 -4.08 -5.28 3.67
N GLU A 157 -3.58 -4.63 4.72
CA GLU A 157 -4.24 -3.53 5.42
C GLU A 157 -4.32 -2.24 4.57
N ASN A 158 -3.41 -2.08 3.60
CA ASN A 158 -3.35 -0.93 2.68
C ASN A 158 -4.03 -1.22 1.33
N ILE A 159 -4.76 -2.33 1.23
CA ILE A 159 -5.59 -2.67 0.07
C ILE A 159 -7.04 -2.68 0.54
N LEU A 160 -7.84 -1.71 0.12
CA LEU A 160 -9.23 -1.59 0.51
C LEU A 160 -10.15 -2.36 -0.42
N CYS A 161 -11.18 -2.98 0.15
CA CYS A 161 -12.17 -3.80 -0.52
C CYS A 161 -13.50 -3.04 -0.61
N PHE A 162 -14.01 -2.89 -1.84
CA PHE A 162 -15.33 -2.31 -2.14
C PHE A 162 -16.23 -3.42 -2.68
N ILE A 163 -17.28 -3.74 -1.92
CA ILE A 163 -18.28 -4.75 -2.28
C ILE A 163 -19.55 -4.02 -2.68
N SER A 164 -20.07 -4.32 -3.87
CA SER A 164 -21.34 -3.76 -4.31
C SER A 164 -22.50 -4.40 -3.53
N ASP A 165 -23.62 -3.69 -3.38
CA ASP A 165 -24.83 -4.24 -2.75
C ASP A 165 -25.39 -5.45 -3.53
N ASP A 166 -25.04 -5.60 -4.81
CA ASP A 166 -25.27 -6.82 -5.57
C ASP A 166 -24.21 -7.86 -5.21
N GLN A 167 -24.58 -8.76 -4.28
CA GLN A 167 -23.73 -9.83 -3.72
C GLN A 167 -23.18 -10.82 -4.75
N LYS A 168 -23.56 -10.70 -6.03
CA LYS A 168 -23.03 -11.51 -7.14
C LYS A 168 -21.78 -10.93 -7.79
N GLN A 169 -21.39 -9.69 -7.49
CA GLN A 169 -20.20 -9.07 -8.08
C GLN A 169 -18.95 -9.36 -7.23
N VAL A 170 -17.86 -9.69 -7.91
CA VAL A 170 -16.55 -9.85 -7.29
C VAL A 170 -16.11 -8.49 -6.72
N PRO A 171 -15.51 -8.44 -5.51
CA PRO A 171 -15.09 -7.18 -4.92
C PRO A 171 -14.04 -6.45 -5.77
N VAL A 172 -14.07 -5.12 -5.70
CA VAL A 172 -13.03 -4.26 -6.28
C VAL A 172 -12.02 -3.90 -5.20
N PHE A 173 -10.74 -4.08 -5.52
CA PHE A 173 -9.65 -3.75 -4.61
C PHE A 173 -8.94 -2.47 -5.05
N MET A 174 -8.63 -1.60 -4.09
CA MET A 174 -7.95 -0.32 -4.34
C MET A 174 -6.77 -0.12 -3.38
N LEU A 175 -5.62 0.33 -3.88
CA LEU A 175 -4.48 0.73 -3.06
C LEU A 175 -4.74 2.06 -2.34
N THR A 176 -4.29 2.16 -1.10
CA THR A 176 -4.35 3.37 -0.27
C THR A 176 -3.05 3.52 0.55
N ASP A 177 -2.92 4.63 1.28
CA ASP A 177 -1.80 4.93 2.18
C ASP A 177 -0.46 5.21 1.47
N PHE A 178 -0.44 6.31 0.73
CA PHE A 178 0.73 6.83 0.04
C PHE A 178 1.67 7.65 0.95
N ALA A 179 1.52 7.56 2.27
CA ALA A 179 2.33 8.32 3.23
C ALA A 179 3.83 8.16 3.02
N TYR A 180 4.26 6.98 2.57
CA TYR A 180 5.66 6.62 2.35
C TYR A 180 6.13 6.66 0.90
N SER A 181 5.24 7.00 -0.02
CA SER A 181 5.51 7.05 -1.45
C SER A 181 6.26 8.33 -1.81
N TYR A 182 7.00 8.28 -2.92
CA TYR A 182 7.63 9.44 -3.54
C TYR A 182 7.97 9.12 -4.99
N GLU A 183 8.12 10.16 -5.81
CA GLU A 183 8.57 10.04 -7.19
C GLU A 183 10.06 9.75 -7.27
N ILE A 184 10.42 8.78 -8.11
CA ILE A 184 11.79 8.31 -8.30
C ILE A 184 12.41 9.09 -9.46
N HIS A 185 12.97 10.27 -9.23
CA HIS A 185 13.54 11.08 -10.32
C HIS A 185 14.81 10.47 -10.92
N THR A 186 14.69 9.67 -11.98
CA THR A 186 15.87 9.22 -12.72
C THR A 186 16.60 10.42 -13.29
N ASP A 187 17.91 10.52 -13.08
CA ASP A 187 18.77 11.52 -13.71
C ASP A 187 18.71 11.32 -15.23
N HIS A 188 17.73 11.95 -15.88
CA HIS A 188 17.69 11.99 -17.33
C HIS A 188 18.79 12.95 -17.79
N HIS A 189 19.80 12.41 -18.46
CA HIS A 189 20.67 13.19 -19.34
C HIS A 189 19.79 13.91 -20.37
N THR A 190 19.45 15.16 -20.11
CA THR A 190 18.94 16.05 -21.15
C THR A 190 20.12 16.41 -22.04
N ASP A 191 20.20 15.76 -23.20
CA ASP A 191 21.00 16.30 -24.31
C ASP A 191 20.44 17.68 -24.64
N ASN A 192 21.27 18.71 -24.39
CA ASN A 192 21.00 20.08 -24.74
C ASN A 192 20.82 20.21 -26.26
N SER A 193 19.57 20.32 -26.72
CA SER A 193 19.26 20.98 -27.97
C SER A 193 17.97 21.80 -27.85
N GLN A 194 18.16 23.12 -27.65
CA GLN A 194 17.38 24.26 -28.17
C GLN A 194 15.87 24.34 -27.84
N LEU A 195 15.20 25.44 -27.49
CA LEU A 195 15.45 26.85 -27.17
C LEU A 195 14.03 27.47 -26.92
N HIS A 196 13.91 28.48 -26.03
CA HIS A 196 12.81 29.47 -25.87
C HIS A 196 11.43 28.96 -25.36
N ASP A 197 10.68 29.58 -24.44
CA ASP A 197 10.73 30.91 -23.81
C ASP A 197 9.91 30.94 -22.48
N SER A 198 10.35 31.82 -21.58
CA SER A 198 9.77 32.47 -20.39
C SER A 198 8.52 31.94 -19.65
N SER A 199 8.69 31.56 -18.37
CA SER A 199 8.48 32.44 -17.20
C SER A 199 8.27 31.66 -15.89
N PHE A 200 9.32 31.49 -15.07
CA PHE A 200 9.21 31.47 -13.60
C PHE A 200 10.61 31.66 -12.97
N SER A 201 10.77 32.77 -12.26
CA SER A 201 11.91 33.17 -11.42
C SER A 201 11.96 32.23 -10.19
N SER A 202 12.95 31.34 -10.06
CA SER A 202 14.35 31.51 -9.61
C SER A 202 14.53 31.63 -8.08
N SER A 203 14.87 30.51 -7.43
CA SER A 203 16.02 30.47 -6.51
C SER A 203 16.36 29.02 -6.12
N LEU A 204 17.28 28.41 -6.87
CA LEU A 204 18.35 27.49 -6.44
C LEU A 204 18.84 26.67 -7.66
N LEU A 205 19.56 27.34 -8.57
CA LEU A 205 20.44 26.68 -9.52
C LEU A 205 21.84 27.25 -9.31
N SER A 206 22.68 26.48 -8.61
CA SER A 206 24.12 26.64 -8.69
C SER A 206 24.79 25.29 -8.43
N GLN A 207 25.55 24.86 -9.43
CA GLN A 207 26.53 23.77 -9.45
C GLN A 207 25.99 22.37 -9.75
N SER A 208 26.10 22.01 -11.02
CA SER A 208 26.04 20.67 -11.57
C SER A 208 27.17 19.79 -11.02
N THR A 209 26.85 18.99 -10.01
CA THR A 209 27.49 17.71 -9.75
C THR A 209 26.39 16.65 -9.83
N GLN A 210 26.54 15.68 -10.73
CA GLN A 210 25.74 14.44 -10.75
C GLN A 210 25.82 13.80 -9.36
N THR A 211 24.84 14.11 -8.53
CA THR A 211 24.67 13.50 -7.21
C THR A 211 23.32 12.85 -7.27
N SER A 212 23.32 11.58 -7.67
CA SER A 212 22.22 10.66 -7.45
C SER A 212 21.63 10.94 -6.07
N ILE A 213 20.37 11.39 -6.00
CA ILE A 213 19.73 11.83 -4.76
C ILE A 213 19.90 10.72 -3.72
N ASN A 214 20.67 10.99 -2.66
CA ASN A 214 20.90 10.00 -1.62
C ASN A 214 19.61 9.81 -0.80
N VAL A 215 18.87 8.75 -1.08
CA VAL A 215 17.62 8.41 -0.37
C VAL A 215 17.86 7.59 0.90
N TYR A 216 19.10 7.19 1.22
CA TYR A 216 19.44 6.45 2.44
C TYR A 216 18.84 7.04 3.74
N PRO A 217 18.82 8.36 3.96
CA PRO A 217 18.19 8.93 5.17
C PRO A 217 16.71 8.59 5.35
N LYS A 218 15.97 8.34 4.25
CA LYS A 218 14.55 7.92 4.28
C LYS A 218 14.38 6.45 4.68
N TRP A 219 15.41 5.62 4.49
CA TRP A 219 15.34 4.17 4.62
C TRP A 219 16.04 3.62 5.87
N LYS A 220 17.07 4.31 6.37
CA LYS A 220 17.92 3.83 7.48
C LYS A 220 17.17 3.41 8.76
N ASN A 221 16.00 4.01 9.00
CA ASN A 221 15.19 3.79 10.20
C ASN A 221 13.89 3.00 9.94
N ARG A 222 13.65 2.55 8.69
CA ARG A 222 12.44 1.79 8.37
C ARG A 222 12.54 0.38 8.91
N VAL A 223 11.38 -0.21 9.22
CA VAL A 223 11.27 -1.61 9.63
C VAL A 223 11.74 -2.47 8.48
N LYS A 224 12.78 -3.27 8.73
CA LYS A 224 13.43 -4.11 7.70
C LYS A 224 12.65 -5.37 7.33
N MET A 225 11.64 -5.72 8.13
CA MET A 225 10.86 -6.95 8.00
C MET A 225 10.36 -7.18 6.58
N TYR A 226 9.82 -6.14 5.95
CA TYR A 226 9.20 -6.20 4.61
C TYR A 226 10.08 -5.59 3.51
N LEU A 227 11.36 -5.36 3.79
CA LEU A 227 12.28 -4.83 2.77
C LEU A 227 12.82 -5.97 1.90
N SER A 228 13.00 -5.71 0.61
CA SER A 228 13.60 -6.68 -0.30
C SER A 228 15.10 -6.86 -0.08
N PRO A 229 15.69 -7.97 -0.59
CA PRO A 229 17.11 -8.23 -0.42
C PRO A 229 18.02 -7.11 -0.90
N GLU A 230 17.74 -6.59 -2.09
CA GLU A 230 18.49 -5.49 -2.68
C GLU A 230 18.32 -4.17 -1.90
N MET A 231 17.16 -3.95 -1.26
CA MET A 231 16.95 -2.82 -0.36
C MET A 231 17.77 -2.96 0.92
N ILE A 232 17.78 -4.14 1.57
CA ILE A 232 18.60 -4.37 2.76
C ILE A 232 20.09 -4.23 2.46
N GLU A 233 20.56 -4.84 1.38
CA GLU A 233 21.97 -4.79 0.98
C GLU A 233 22.41 -3.34 0.72
N SER A 234 21.60 -2.56 -0.01
CA SER A 234 21.92 -1.17 -0.31
C SER A 234 21.87 -0.27 0.93
N ILE A 235 20.95 -0.51 1.88
CA ILE A 235 20.92 0.17 3.18
C ILE A 235 22.18 -0.16 4.00
N GLN A 236 22.60 -1.43 4.04
CA GLN A 236 23.82 -1.83 4.75
C GLN A 236 25.08 -1.17 4.18
N LYS A 237 25.13 -1.02 2.85
CA LYS A 237 26.21 -0.32 2.14
C LYS A 237 26.10 1.21 2.24
N GLN A 238 25.00 1.75 2.74
CA GLN A 238 24.67 3.19 2.73
C GLN A 238 24.61 3.78 1.31
N GLU A 239 24.28 2.95 0.33
CA GLU A 239 24.27 3.24 -1.10
C GLU A 239 22.89 2.89 -1.70
N VAL A 240 21.81 3.34 -1.06
CA VAL A 240 20.45 3.08 -1.55
C VAL A 240 20.26 3.76 -2.90
N LYS A 241 20.24 2.95 -3.95
CA LYS A 241 19.99 3.38 -5.33
C LYS A 241 18.49 3.54 -5.54
N MET A 242 18.12 4.58 -6.26
CA MET A 242 16.74 4.82 -6.62
C MET A 242 16.26 3.81 -7.68
N GLY A 243 15.02 3.36 -7.56
CA GLY A 243 14.39 2.38 -8.44
C GLY A 243 14.25 0.99 -7.82
N LEU A 244 15.06 0.64 -6.81
CA LEU A 244 14.98 -0.65 -6.10
C LEU A 244 13.64 -0.84 -5.37
N GLU A 245 13.02 0.28 -5.01
CA GLU A 245 11.73 0.35 -4.32
C GLU A 245 10.60 -0.33 -5.10
N LYS A 246 10.62 -0.29 -6.44
CA LYS A 246 9.59 -0.92 -7.27
C LYS A 246 9.62 -2.44 -7.10
N GLY A 247 10.81 -3.04 -7.07
CA GLY A 247 10.98 -4.47 -6.78
C GLY A 247 10.53 -4.85 -5.37
N ASN A 248 10.65 -3.93 -4.41
CA ASN A 248 10.18 -4.10 -3.05
C ASN A 248 8.65 -4.18 -2.95
N ASP A 249 7.93 -3.35 -3.72
CA ASP A 249 6.47 -3.43 -3.80
C ASP A 249 6.01 -4.80 -4.32
N ILE A 250 6.69 -5.35 -5.33
CA ILE A 250 6.35 -6.67 -5.89
C ILE A 250 6.61 -7.80 -4.90
N LEU A 251 7.75 -7.79 -4.21
CA LEU A 251 8.05 -8.77 -3.16
C LEU A 251 6.97 -8.74 -2.07
N SER A 252 6.60 -7.53 -1.65
CA SER A 252 5.59 -7.31 -0.61
C SER A 252 4.20 -7.81 -1.03
N LEU A 253 3.82 -7.60 -2.29
CA LEU A 253 2.59 -8.18 -2.87
C LEU A 253 2.66 -9.71 -2.95
N GLY A 254 3.84 -10.28 -3.24
CA GLY A 254 4.06 -11.72 -3.24
C GLY A 254 3.89 -12.34 -1.86
N PHE A 255 4.36 -11.66 -0.81
CA PHE A 255 4.12 -12.07 0.58
C PHE A 255 2.64 -11.98 0.94
N ALA A 256 1.95 -10.94 0.53
CA ALA A 256 0.51 -10.82 0.72
C ALA A 256 -0.26 -11.97 0.03
N LEU A 257 0.08 -12.29 -1.23
CA LEU A 257 -0.51 -13.40 -1.97
C LEU A 257 -0.25 -14.74 -1.28
N PHE A 258 0.98 -15.00 -0.82
CA PHE A 258 1.29 -16.19 -0.04
C PHE A 258 0.43 -16.29 1.23
N ASN A 259 0.32 -15.18 1.99
CA ASN A 259 -0.46 -15.16 3.22
C ASN A 259 -1.94 -15.49 2.96
N ILE A 260 -2.50 -15.02 1.85
CA ILE A 260 -3.86 -15.35 1.43
C ILE A 260 -3.95 -16.84 1.03
N VAL A 261 -3.07 -17.33 0.16
CA VAL A 261 -3.20 -18.68 -0.42
C VAL A 261 -3.02 -19.77 0.63
N PHE A 262 -2.10 -19.58 1.57
CA PHE A 262 -1.77 -20.58 2.58
C PHE A 262 -2.40 -20.30 3.95
N LEU A 263 -3.05 -19.13 4.14
CA LEU A 263 -3.54 -18.66 5.43
C LEU A 263 -2.45 -18.70 6.52
N GLU A 264 -1.22 -18.44 6.11
CA GLU A 264 -0.02 -18.49 6.94
C GLU A 264 0.87 -17.29 6.65
N ASN A 265 1.43 -16.68 7.70
CA ASN A 265 2.38 -15.59 7.51
C ASN A 265 3.68 -16.13 6.88
N MET A 266 4.11 -15.49 5.79
CA MET A 266 5.42 -15.69 5.16
C MET A 266 6.57 -15.39 6.13
N ILE A 267 6.44 -14.29 6.88
CA ILE A 267 7.37 -13.89 7.92
C ILE A 267 6.71 -14.16 9.28
N GLY A 268 7.32 -15.05 10.05
CA GLY A 268 6.84 -15.43 11.37
C GLY A 268 6.92 -14.28 12.38
N LYS A 269 6.05 -14.32 13.39
CA LYS A 269 5.93 -13.28 14.44
C LYS A 269 7.26 -12.92 15.15
N TYR A 270 8.20 -13.86 15.21
CA TYR A 270 9.50 -13.69 15.88
C TYR A 270 10.65 -13.40 14.92
N GLU A 271 10.38 -13.40 13.62
CA GLU A 271 11.37 -13.14 12.57
C GLU A 271 11.47 -11.64 12.37
N LYS A 272 12.70 -11.12 12.30
CA LYS A 272 12.95 -9.66 12.25
C LYS A 272 13.11 -9.14 10.83
N GLU A 273 13.47 -10.02 9.90
CA GLU A 273 13.78 -9.73 8.50
C GLU A 273 13.36 -10.92 7.62
N TYR A 274 12.99 -10.69 6.37
CA TYR A 274 12.68 -11.77 5.42
C TYR A 274 13.83 -12.80 5.31
N SER A 275 15.08 -12.34 5.44
CA SER A 275 16.30 -13.16 5.36
C SER A 275 16.35 -14.22 6.46
N SER A 276 15.66 -13.97 7.59
CA SER A 276 15.52 -14.91 8.70
C SER A 276 14.33 -15.85 8.56
N SER A 277 13.44 -15.62 7.58
CA SER A 277 12.27 -16.47 7.36
C SER A 277 12.66 -17.84 6.85
N LYS A 278 12.38 -18.86 7.67
CA LYS A 278 12.60 -20.26 7.26
C LYS A 278 11.76 -20.61 6.04
N LYS A 279 10.52 -20.10 5.96
CA LYS A 279 9.63 -20.37 4.83
C LYS A 279 10.18 -19.74 3.56
N TYR A 280 10.55 -18.47 3.62
CA TYR A 280 11.15 -17.78 2.49
C TYR A 280 12.40 -18.52 1.99
N GLN A 281 13.32 -18.88 2.91
CA GLN A 281 14.52 -19.64 2.57
C GLN A 281 14.22 -21.00 1.92
N GLN A 282 13.24 -21.74 2.44
CA GLN A 282 12.84 -23.02 1.85
C GLN A 282 12.19 -22.83 0.47
N ILE A 283 11.42 -21.76 0.24
CA ILE A 283 10.88 -21.48 -1.09
C ILE A 283 12.00 -21.11 -2.06
N GLN A 284 12.97 -20.28 -1.66
CA GLN A 284 14.12 -19.98 -2.53
C GLN A 284 14.94 -21.22 -2.88
N LYS A 285 15.00 -22.22 -1.98
CA LYS A 285 15.78 -23.45 -2.17
C LYS A 285 15.04 -24.54 -2.93
N CYS A 286 13.78 -24.76 -2.59
CA CYS A 286 12.98 -25.92 -3.01
C CYS A 286 11.79 -25.54 -3.91
N GLY A 287 11.49 -24.25 -4.04
CA GLY A 287 10.42 -23.77 -4.91
C GLY A 287 9.07 -24.42 -4.66
N ALA A 288 8.47 -24.94 -5.73
CA ALA A 288 7.14 -25.53 -5.73
C ALA A 288 7.07 -26.79 -4.83
N ASP A 289 8.14 -27.56 -4.71
CA ASP A 289 8.18 -28.76 -3.87
C ASP A 289 7.88 -28.40 -2.41
N PHE A 290 8.48 -27.31 -1.89
CA PHE A 290 8.20 -26.85 -0.54
C PHE A 290 6.78 -26.29 -0.41
N LEU A 291 6.31 -25.50 -1.38
CA LEU A 291 4.92 -25.00 -1.38
C LEU A 291 3.90 -26.14 -1.38
N GLN A 292 4.21 -27.28 -2.01
CA GLN A 292 3.37 -28.47 -1.98
C GLN A 292 3.31 -29.13 -0.60
N THR A 293 4.35 -28.97 0.23
CA THR A 293 4.36 -29.47 1.62
C THR A 293 3.55 -28.61 2.58
N LEU A 294 3.30 -27.35 2.25
CA LEU A 294 2.47 -26.46 3.07
C LEU A 294 1.03 -26.95 3.04
N ASN A 295 0.38 -26.89 4.21
CA ASN A 295 -0.84 -27.61 4.58
C ASN A 295 -1.94 -27.55 3.50
N GLN A 296 -2.67 -28.66 3.33
CA GLN A 296 -3.68 -28.94 2.28
C GLN A 296 -4.97 -28.09 2.38
N ASN A 297 -4.93 -26.93 3.04
CA ASN A 297 -6.00 -25.94 3.04
C ASN A 297 -5.91 -24.98 1.85
N LEU A 298 -5.29 -25.42 0.74
CA LEU A 298 -5.50 -24.77 -0.55
C LEU A 298 -7.00 -24.62 -0.72
N ILE A 299 -7.44 -23.37 -0.93
CA ILE A 299 -8.83 -22.97 -1.20
C ILE A 299 -9.55 -24.16 -1.83
N ASN A 300 -10.34 -24.88 -1.02
CA ASN A 300 -10.98 -26.11 -1.43
C ASN A 300 -11.75 -25.76 -2.70
N THR A 301 -11.44 -26.43 -3.81
CA THR A 301 -11.96 -26.22 -5.18
C THR A 301 -11.23 -25.19 -6.06
N GLU A 302 -10.05 -25.56 -6.57
CA GLU A 302 -9.70 -25.59 -8.01
C GLU A 302 -8.22 -25.99 -8.16
N LEU A 303 -7.99 -27.27 -8.44
CA LEU A 303 -6.66 -27.87 -8.64
C LEU A 303 -6.06 -27.58 -10.03
N GLU A 304 -6.84 -27.07 -10.98
CA GLU A 304 -6.46 -27.06 -12.40
C GLU A 304 -5.31 -26.09 -12.74
N LYS A 305 -5.03 -25.10 -11.89
CA LYS A 305 -3.94 -24.12 -12.11
C LYS A 305 -3.02 -23.94 -10.90
N LYS A 306 -2.95 -24.93 -10.00
CA LYS A 306 -2.10 -24.86 -8.79
C LYS A 306 -0.63 -24.61 -9.13
N ASP A 307 -0.11 -25.30 -10.13
CA ASP A 307 1.30 -25.16 -10.52
C ASP A 307 1.61 -23.75 -11.03
N LEU A 308 0.67 -23.15 -11.78
CA LEU A 308 0.79 -21.75 -12.23
C LEU A 308 0.68 -20.76 -11.06
N LEU A 309 -0.13 -21.04 -10.03
CA LEU A 309 -0.18 -20.21 -8.84
C LEU A 309 1.16 -20.26 -8.08
N PHE A 310 1.74 -21.45 -7.96
CA PHE A 310 3.03 -21.63 -7.30
C PHE A 310 4.14 -20.92 -8.07
N ASP A 311 4.17 -21.08 -9.40
CA ASP A 311 5.09 -20.37 -10.28
C ASP A 311 4.99 -18.86 -10.11
N LEU A 312 3.76 -18.31 -10.08
CA LEU A 312 3.51 -16.88 -9.86
C LEU A 312 4.03 -16.41 -8.50
N ILE A 313 3.69 -17.11 -7.41
CA ILE A 313 4.16 -16.76 -6.06
C ILE A 313 5.70 -16.76 -6.04
N ILE A 314 6.32 -17.81 -6.57
CA ILE A 314 7.78 -17.95 -6.64
C ILE A 314 8.41 -16.82 -7.47
N GLY A 315 7.81 -16.47 -8.60
CA GLY A 315 8.26 -15.38 -9.47
C GLY A 315 8.19 -14.00 -8.79
N MET A 316 7.16 -13.75 -7.99
CA MET A 316 7.02 -12.49 -7.24
C MET A 316 7.99 -12.37 -6.07
N ILE A 317 8.37 -13.49 -5.44
CA ILE A 317 9.23 -13.49 -4.24
C ILE A 317 10.69 -13.87 -4.51
N GLN A 318 11.15 -13.82 -5.76
CA GLN A 318 12.54 -14.12 -6.10
C GLN A 318 13.52 -13.25 -5.31
N GLN A 319 14.56 -13.87 -4.76
CA GLN A 319 15.65 -13.16 -4.09
C GLN A 319 16.45 -12.31 -5.08
N ASP A 320 16.70 -12.83 -6.28
CA ASP A 320 17.37 -12.10 -7.35
C ASP A 320 16.37 -11.13 -8.01
N PRO A 321 16.54 -9.79 -7.87
CA PRO A 321 15.60 -8.83 -8.41
C PRO A 321 15.51 -8.87 -9.94
N LEU A 322 16.52 -9.38 -10.65
CA LEU A 322 16.47 -9.53 -12.11
C LEU A 322 15.60 -10.70 -12.56
N LYS A 323 15.33 -11.65 -11.68
CA LYS A 323 14.43 -12.79 -11.91
C LYS A 323 13.04 -12.55 -11.32
N ARG A 324 12.90 -11.54 -10.46
CA ARG A 324 11.62 -11.19 -9.86
C ARG A 324 10.70 -10.62 -10.94
N LEU A 325 9.46 -11.06 -10.94
CA LEU A 325 8.43 -10.45 -11.78
C LEU A 325 8.31 -8.96 -11.46
N ASP A 326 8.00 -8.16 -12.47
CA ASP A 326 7.48 -6.81 -12.29
C ASP A 326 5.95 -6.83 -12.36
N ALA A 327 5.31 -5.66 -12.20
CA ALA A 327 3.86 -5.56 -12.25
C ALA A 327 3.27 -6.00 -13.61
N CYS A 328 3.97 -5.69 -14.70
CA CYS A 328 3.59 -6.13 -16.04
C CYS A 328 3.69 -7.66 -16.20
N GLY A 329 4.74 -8.27 -15.67
CA GLY A 329 4.95 -9.71 -15.65
C GLY A 329 3.86 -10.44 -14.85
N ILE A 330 3.41 -9.86 -13.74
CA ILE A 330 2.26 -10.39 -12.99
C ILE A 330 1.01 -10.35 -13.86
N LEU A 331 0.67 -9.20 -14.46
CA LEU A 331 -0.53 -9.02 -15.28
C LEU A 331 -0.59 -9.97 -16.48
N ASN A 332 0.57 -10.31 -17.06
CA ASN A 332 0.68 -11.23 -18.19
C ASN A 332 0.84 -12.70 -17.77
N HIS A 333 0.90 -12.99 -16.48
CA HIS A 333 1.14 -14.35 -16.00
C HIS A 333 -0.04 -15.28 -16.33
N PRO A 334 0.20 -16.51 -16.84
CA PRO A 334 -0.88 -17.43 -17.27
C PRO A 334 -1.90 -17.79 -16.18
N TRP A 335 -1.54 -17.69 -14.90
CA TRP A 335 -2.47 -17.91 -13.80
C TRP A 335 -3.60 -16.85 -13.72
N LEU A 336 -3.31 -15.62 -14.18
CA LEU A 336 -4.32 -14.58 -14.31
C LEU A 336 -5.16 -14.78 -15.58
N ASN A 337 -4.74 -15.53 -16.59
CA ASN A 337 -5.47 -15.62 -17.86
C ASN A 337 -6.40 -16.83 -17.98
#